data_AF-A0A8T2VFA2-F1
#
_entry.id   AF-A0A8T2VFA2-F1
#
_cell.length_a   1.000
_cell.length_b   1.000
_cell.length_c   1.000
_cell.angle_alpha   90.00
_cell.angle_beta   90.00
_cell.angle_gamma   90.00
#
_symmetry.space_group_name_H-M   'P 1'
#
loop_
_entity.id
_entity.type
_entity.pdbx_description
1 polymer ?
#
loop_
_entity_poly.entity_id
_entity_poly.type
_entity_poly.pdbx_seq_one_letter_code
_entity_poly.pdbx_strand_id
1 'polypeptide(L)'
;MAWRGVPGMGGISVSSPSHLMKKVIQIDVPVDTYPNFNFVGLLLGPRGNSLKRIENTTGCRVFIRGRGSVRDGDKEESLRDKPGYEHLNESLHVLIEAEFPSNIIDIQLNQA
;
A
#
# COMPACT_ATOMS: atom_id res chain seq x y z
N MET A 1 -58.83 -28.57 11.80
CA MET A 1 -58.38 -27.73 12.93
C MET A 1 -57.00 -27.18 12.61
N ALA A 2 -56.83 -25.87 12.73
CA ALA A 2 -55.61 -25.15 12.43
C ALA A 2 -54.86 -24.74 13.73
N TRP A 3 -53.59 -24.33 13.55
CA TRP A 3 -52.70 -23.60 14.48
C TRP A 3 -52.00 -24.45 15.57
N ARG A 4 -50.72 -24.27 15.94
CA ARG A 4 -49.77 -23.14 15.81
C ARG A 4 -48.33 -23.64 15.61
N GLY A 5 -47.62 -23.01 14.67
CA GLY A 5 -46.16 -22.99 14.63
C GLY A 5 -45.58 -22.08 15.72
N VAL A 6 -44.42 -22.46 16.25
CA VAL A 6 -43.62 -21.67 17.19
C VAL A 6 -42.57 -20.89 16.40
N PRO A 7 -42.35 -19.58 16.67
CA PRO A 7 -41.50 -18.72 15.86
C PRO A 7 -40.04 -18.73 16.31
N GLY A 8 -39.14 -18.66 15.32
CA GLY A 8 -37.88 -17.92 15.35
C GLY A 8 -37.03 -17.96 16.61
N MET A 9 -36.00 -18.81 16.61
CA MET A 9 -34.69 -18.36 17.09
C MET A 9 -33.86 -18.10 15.84
N GLY A 10 -33.95 -16.85 15.38
CA GLY A 10 -33.10 -16.30 14.34
C GLY A 10 -31.65 -16.57 14.69
N GLY A 11 -30.89 -16.96 13.67
CA GLY A 11 -29.47 -17.21 13.80
C GLY A 11 -28.81 -16.07 14.54
N ILE A 12 -27.98 -16.44 15.52
CA ILE A 12 -26.79 -15.65 15.80
C ILE A 12 -26.06 -15.65 14.46
N SER A 13 -26.25 -14.57 13.70
CA SER A 13 -25.39 -14.24 12.59
C SER A 13 -24.03 -14.08 13.24
N VAL A 14 -23.25 -15.17 13.20
CA VAL A 14 -21.81 -15.08 13.33
C VAL A 14 -21.44 -13.99 12.34
N SER A 15 -21.14 -12.81 12.88
CA SER A 15 -20.77 -11.64 12.11
C SER A 15 -19.71 -12.12 11.13
N SER A 16 -20.08 -12.12 9.84
CA SER A 16 -19.23 -12.61 8.77
C SER A 16 -17.81 -12.09 8.99
N PRO A 17 -16.77 -12.91 8.80
CA PRO A 17 -15.40 -12.48 9.03
C PRO A 17 -15.24 -11.15 8.29
N SER A 18 -14.91 -10.10 9.04
CA SER A 18 -14.73 -8.75 8.51
C SER A 18 -13.92 -8.87 7.23
N HIS A 19 -14.53 -8.65 6.07
CA HIS A 19 -13.85 -8.84 4.80
C HIS A 19 -12.66 -7.89 4.80
N LEU A 20 -11.47 -8.45 4.95
CA LEU A 20 -10.22 -7.73 4.94
C LEU A 20 -9.99 -7.37 3.48
N MET A 21 -10.18 -6.09 3.16
CA MET A 21 -9.97 -5.57 1.83
C MET A 21 -8.52 -5.17 1.71
N LYS A 22 -7.89 -5.58 0.61
CA LYS A 22 -6.59 -5.05 0.19
C LYS A 22 -6.84 -3.92 -0.79
N LYS A 23 -6.35 -2.73 -0.49
CA LYS A 23 -6.39 -1.57 -1.39
C LYS A 23 -4.95 -1.14 -1.68
N VAL A 24 -4.69 -0.82 -2.94
CA VAL A 24 -3.38 -0.38 -3.41
C VAL A 24 -3.57 0.95 -4.11
N ILE A 25 -2.81 1.96 -3.69
CA ILE A 25 -2.69 3.23 -4.41
C ILE A 25 -1.31 3.31 -5.03
N GLN A 26 -1.24 3.82 -6.25
CA GLN A 26 0.00 4.26 -6.89
C GLN A 26 0.03 5.78 -6.94
N ILE A 27 1.15 6.38 -6.50
CA ILE A 27 1.40 7.81 -6.52
C ILE A 27 2.66 8.07 -7.34
N ASP A 28 2.53 8.79 -8.46
CA ASP A 28 3.66 9.19 -9.28
C ASP A 28 4.47 10.31 -8.61
N VAL A 29 5.79 10.19 -8.67
CA VAL A 29 6.72 11.20 -8.13
C VAL A 29 7.18 12.11 -9.27
N PRO A 30 7.01 13.44 -9.16
CA PRO A 30 7.34 14.38 -10.24
C PRO A 30 8.85 14.66 -10.31
N VAL A 31 9.63 13.63 -10.65
CA VAL A 31 11.09 13.72 -10.82
C VAL A 31 11.49 14.58 -12.01
N ASP A 32 10.68 14.60 -13.07
CA ASP A 32 10.94 15.43 -14.25
C ASP A 32 10.86 16.93 -13.94
N THR A 33 10.00 17.31 -13.00
CA THR A 33 9.86 18.73 -12.57
C THR A 33 10.99 19.14 -11.62
N TYR A 34 11.49 18.20 -10.81
CA TYR A 34 12.51 18.47 -9.81
C TYR A 34 13.65 17.43 -9.87
N PRO A 35 14.49 17.45 -10.93
CA PRO A 35 15.48 16.41 -11.18
C PRO A 35 16.62 16.37 -10.15
N ASN A 36 16.87 17.50 -9.45
CA ASN A 36 17.90 17.60 -8.42
C ASN A 36 17.39 17.29 -7.01
N PHE A 37 16.11 16.90 -6.85
CA PHE A 37 15.50 16.65 -5.56
C PHE A 37 15.43 15.15 -5.26
N ASN A 38 15.92 14.76 -4.08
CA ASN A 38 15.92 13.35 -3.67
C ASN A 38 14.65 13.00 -2.88
N PHE A 39 13.56 12.73 -3.59
CA PHE A 39 12.29 12.31 -2.99
C PHE A 39 12.42 10.99 -2.20
N VAL A 40 13.15 10.02 -2.75
CA VAL A 40 13.33 8.70 -2.13
C VAL A 40 14.06 8.82 -0.80
N GLY A 41 15.16 9.57 -0.76
CA GLY A 41 15.92 9.82 0.47
C GLY A 41 15.12 10.60 1.51
N LEU A 42 14.27 11.52 1.07
CA LEU A 42 13.36 12.25 1.97
C LEU A 42 12.30 11.33 2.59
N LEU A 43 11.65 10.50 1.78
CA LEU A 43 10.62 9.55 2.21
C LEU A 43 11.18 8.50 3.18
N LEU A 44 12.34 7.92 2.85
CA LEU A 44 13.02 6.96 3.72
C LEU A 44 13.50 7.62 5.02
N GLY A 45 14.08 8.81 4.91
CA GLY A 45 14.77 9.47 6.01
C GLY A 45 16.04 8.72 6.46
N PRO A 46 16.66 9.14 7.56
CA PRO A 46 17.88 8.52 8.05
C PRO A 46 17.62 7.05 8.40
N ARG A 47 18.35 6.15 7.72
CA ARG A 47 18.24 4.68 7.88
C ARG A 47 16.85 4.10 7.61
N GLY A 48 15.99 4.81 6.87
CA GLY A 48 14.62 4.34 6.60
C GLY A 48 13.65 4.54 7.78
N ASN A 49 14.04 5.26 8.83
CA ASN A 49 13.22 5.43 10.04
C ASN A 49 11.93 6.21 9.77
N SER A 50 11.93 7.16 8.83
CA SER A 50 10.74 7.95 8.51
C SER A 50 9.68 7.06 7.86
N LEU A 51 10.06 6.31 6.82
CA LEU A 51 9.17 5.37 6.14
C LEU A 51 8.62 4.31 7.10
N LYS A 52 9.52 3.70 7.89
CA LYS A 52 9.13 2.69 8.88
C LYS A 52 8.15 3.23 9.92
N ARG A 53 8.30 4.50 10.32
CA ARG A 53 7.37 5.17 11.23
C ARG A 53 6.00 5.36 10.57
N ILE A 54 5.95 5.77 9.31
CA ILE A 54 4.70 5.95 8.55
C ILE A 54 3.99 4.60 8.42
N GLU A 55 4.69 3.55 8.01
CA GLU A 55 4.14 2.19 7.91
C GLU A 55 3.61 1.69 9.26
N ASN A 56 4.37 1.88 10.34
CA ASN A 56 3.93 1.46 11.69
C ASN A 56 2.74 2.26 12.22
N THR A 57 2.64 3.54 11.88
CA THR A 57 1.57 4.42 12.39
C THR A 57 0.26 4.20 11.62
N THR A 58 0.37 4.04 10.30
CA THR A 58 -0.78 3.88 9.40
C THR A 58 -1.20 2.43 9.23
N GLY A 59 -0.32 1.46 9.54
CA GLY A 59 -0.55 0.04 9.25
C GLY A 59 -0.48 -0.30 7.75
N CYS A 60 -0.04 0.63 6.91
CA CYS A 60 0.14 0.43 5.48
C CYS A 60 1.55 -0.08 5.17
N ARG A 61 1.72 -0.70 4.00
CA ARG A 61 3.01 -1.06 3.42
C ARG A 61 3.32 -0.12 2.27
N VAL A 62 4.52 0.45 2.27
CA VAL A 62 4.92 1.43 1.26
C VAL A 62 6.08 0.87 0.45
N PHE A 63 5.90 0.79 -0.86
CA PHE A 63 6.91 0.33 -1.81
C PHE A 63 7.32 1.48 -2.73
N ILE A 64 8.61 1.77 -2.76
CA ILE A 64 9.18 2.72 -3.71
C ILE A 64 9.64 1.91 -4.92
N ARG A 65 9.09 2.20 -6.10
CA ARG A 65 9.37 1.51 -7.36
C ARG A 65 9.56 2.52 -8.49
N GLY A 66 9.92 2.04 -9.67
CA GLY A 66 10.28 2.91 -10.80
C GLY A 66 11.78 3.17 -10.95
N ARG A 67 12.10 3.83 -12.06
CA ARG A 67 13.43 4.36 -12.42
C ARG A 67 13.85 5.43 -11.42
N GLY A 68 15.08 5.32 -10.91
CA GLY A 68 15.61 6.22 -9.87
C GLY A 68 15.21 5.83 -8.44
N SER A 69 14.61 4.65 -8.24
CA SER A 69 14.37 4.10 -6.90
C SER A 69 15.67 3.63 -6.25
N VAL A 70 16.67 3.26 -7.05
CA VAL A 70 17.99 2.85 -6.60
C VAL A 70 18.94 4.05 -6.66
N ARG A 71 19.70 4.25 -5.57
CA ARG A 71 20.65 5.36 -5.46
C ARG A 71 21.70 5.37 -6.57
N ASP A 72 22.18 4.20 -6.97
CA ASP A 72 23.21 4.02 -7.98
C ASP A 72 22.56 3.61 -9.31
N GLY A 73 22.52 4.53 -10.29
CA GLY A 73 21.91 4.30 -11.61
C GLY A 73 22.55 3.17 -12.42
N ASP A 74 23.87 3.00 -12.35
CA ASP A 74 24.58 1.91 -13.05
C ASP A 74 24.18 0.53 -12.51
N LYS A 75 23.94 0.44 -11.19
CA LYS A 75 23.45 -0.78 -10.57
C LYS A 75 22.00 -1.02 -10.92
N GLU A 76 21.19 0.04 -10.97
CA GLU A 76 19.80 -0.03 -11.41
C GLU A 76 19.71 -0.64 -12.81
N GLU A 77 20.49 -0.14 -13.77
CA GLU A 77 20.46 -0.64 -15.14
C GLU A 77 20.88 -2.11 -15.24
N SER A 78 21.90 -2.50 -14.48
CA SER A 78 22.35 -3.90 -14.38
C SER A 78 21.32 -4.85 -13.74
N LEU A 79 20.35 -4.31 -13.00
CA LEU A 79 19.28 -5.06 -12.34
C LEU A 79 18.00 -5.11 -13.19
N ARG A 80 17.84 -4.24 -14.19
CA ARG A 80 16.64 -4.18 -15.06
C ARG A 80 16.35 -5.51 -15.77
N ASP A 81 17.38 -6.27 -16.12
CA ASP A 81 17.27 -7.58 -16.78
C ASP A 81 16.99 -8.75 -15.82
N LYS A 82 16.82 -8.49 -14.51
CA LYS A 82 16.56 -9.55 -13.52
C LYS A 82 15.07 -9.68 -13.20
N PRO A 83 14.58 -10.91 -13.01
CA PRO A 83 13.21 -11.13 -12.54
C PRO A 83 13.00 -10.44 -11.19
N GLY A 84 11.92 -9.68 -11.07
CA GLY A 84 11.58 -8.89 -9.88
C GLY A 84 11.93 -7.39 -9.96
N TYR A 85 12.63 -6.95 -11.01
CA TYR A 85 12.99 -5.54 -11.25
C TYR A 85 12.31 -4.93 -12.48
N GLU A 86 11.24 -5.56 -13.00
CA GLU A 86 10.49 -5.06 -14.17
C GLU A 86 9.96 -3.63 -13.97
N HIS A 87 9.67 -3.27 -12.72
CA HIS A 87 9.23 -1.93 -12.32
C HIS A 87 10.27 -0.82 -12.59
N LEU A 88 11.54 -1.15 -12.86
CA LEU A 88 12.57 -0.16 -13.19
C LEU A 88 12.36 0.48 -14.58
N ASN A 89 11.48 -0.07 -15.41
CA ASN A 89 11.09 0.55 -16.68
C ASN A 89 10.03 1.64 -16.52
N GLU A 90 9.36 1.70 -15.37
CA GLU A 90 8.31 2.66 -15.06
C GLU A 90 8.90 3.95 -14.46
N SER A 91 8.14 5.04 -14.51
CA SER A 91 8.49 6.29 -13.79
C SER A 91 8.58 6.03 -12.29
N LEU A 92 9.36 6.86 -11.57
CA LEU A 92 9.44 6.79 -10.12
C LEU A 92 8.04 6.96 -9.51
N HIS A 93 7.58 5.94 -8.78
CA HIS A 93 6.27 5.94 -8.15
C HIS A 93 6.31 5.22 -6.80
N VAL A 94 5.36 5.56 -5.94
CA VAL A 94 5.20 4.97 -4.62
C VAL A 94 3.90 4.20 -4.60
N LEU A 95 3.97 2.92 -4.23
CA LEU A 95 2.81 2.05 -4.02
C LEU A 95 2.53 1.95 -2.53
N ILE A 96 1.30 2.30 -2.14
CA ILE A 96 0.83 2.17 -0.77
C ILE A 96 -0.20 1.05 -0.75
N GLU A 97 0.14 -0.06 -0.12
CA GLU A 97 -0.76 -1.19 0.11
C GLU A 97 -1.32 -1.14 1.54
N ALA A 98 -2.64 -1.14 1.64
CA ALA A 98 -3.37 -1.12 2.88
C ALA A 98 -4.26 -2.36 2.98
N GLU A 99 -4.20 -3.05 4.11
CA GLU A 99 -5.00 -4.24 4.37
C GLU A 99 -5.86 -3.98 5.61
N PHE A 100 -7.11 -3.59 5.37
CA PHE A 100 -8.04 -3.17 6.43
C PHE A 100 -9.42 -3.81 6.24
N PRO A 101 -10.19 -4.00 7.32
CA PRO A 101 -11.59 -4.37 7.19
C PRO A 101 -12.32 -3.30 6.36
N SER A 102 -13.21 -3.73 5.47
CA SER A 102 -13.95 -2.88 4.52
C SER A 102 -14.52 -1.59 5.11
N ASN A 103 -14.86 -1.60 6.40
CA ASN A 103 -15.48 -0.49 7.10
C ASN A 103 -14.54 0.68 7.39
N ILE A 104 -13.21 0.46 7.31
CA ILE A 104 -12.19 1.41 7.77
C ILE A 104 -11.22 1.80 6.63
N ILE A 105 -11.20 1.03 5.53
CA ILE A 105 -10.16 1.14 4.51
C ILE A 105 -10.08 2.51 3.85
N ASP A 106 -11.21 3.12 3.50
CA ASP A 106 -11.22 4.44 2.86
C ASP A 106 -10.79 5.57 3.80
N ILE A 107 -11.06 5.42 5.10
CA ILE A 107 -10.70 6.41 6.12
C ILE A 107 -9.19 6.38 6.38
N GLN A 108 -8.61 5.18 6.54
CA GLN A 108 -7.19 5.03 6.85
C GLN A 108 -6.31 5.35 5.64
N LEU A 109 -6.76 4.98 4.45
CA LEU A 109 -6.01 5.20 3.22
C LEU A 109 -5.92 6.68 2.82
N ASN A 110 -6.87 7.51 3.25
CA ASN A 110 -6.81 8.98 3.08
C ASN A 110 -5.98 9.68 4.17
N GLN A 111 -5.57 8.97 5.23
CA GLN A 111 -4.73 9.49 6.31
C GLN A 111 -3.24 9.16 6.13
N ALA A 112 -2.94 8.22 5.23
CA ALA A 112 -1.59 7.84 4.82
C ALA A 112 -1.08 8.72 3.68
#